data_AF-A0A1I0U357-F1
#
_entry.id   AF-A0A1I0U357-F1
#
_cell.length_a   1.000
_cell.length_b   1.000
_cell.length_c   1.000
_cell.angle_alpha   90.00
_cell.angle_beta   90.00
_cell.angle_gamma   90.00
#
_symmetry.space_group_name_H-M   'P 1'
#
loop_
_entity.id
_entity.type
_entity.pdbx_description
1 polymer ?
#
loop_
_entity_poly.entity_id
_entity_poly.type
_entity_poly.pdbx_seq_one_letter_code
_entity_poly.pdbx_strand_id
1 'polypeptide(L)'
;MKSLLKILGQPFRISPGGNFMKKYMIVLPLSAMTLFVGLPKGASAQIAVLEVIKAGVKKVIKAVDLKVQRLQNETIWLQNAQKVLENQLSKLKLTEIADWTEKQKEQYAKYYDELWRIKSAIAYYKRIKDLTEKQIAIVDEYKWAWGLFQKDKHFKPEELEYMGKIYGGILDESIKNLDQIFLVINSFKTQMSDAARLELIAKAADEMDGNYSSLKKFNASNIGLSISRSASLDETAKMKEIYGVE
;
A
#
# COMPACT_ATOMS: atom_id res chain seq x y z
N MET A 1 18.64 22.56 -21.40
CA MET A 1 18.45 23.44 -22.58
C MET A 1 16.95 23.71 -22.65
N LYS A 2 16.43 24.78 -22.02
CA LYS A 2 16.40 26.17 -22.56
C LYS A 2 15.81 26.12 -23.97
N SER A 3 14.68 26.71 -24.33
CA SER A 3 14.20 28.07 -24.11
C SER A 3 12.86 28.12 -24.89
N LEU A 4 11.70 28.57 -24.42
CA LEU A 4 11.25 29.96 -24.27
C LEU A 4 9.78 29.80 -23.78
N LEU A 5 9.29 30.17 -22.60
CA LEU A 5 9.57 31.26 -21.68
C LEU A 5 9.13 32.64 -22.21
N LYS A 6 7.86 32.98 -21.88
CA LYS A 6 7.21 34.31 -21.72
C LYS A 6 5.74 34.15 -22.14
N ILE A 7 4.70 34.37 -21.34
CA ILE A 7 4.48 35.33 -20.25
C ILE A 7 3.36 34.78 -19.35
N LEU A 8 3.68 34.54 -18.07
CA LEU A 8 2.75 34.71 -16.95
C LEU A 8 3.26 35.94 -16.19
N GLY A 9 2.39 36.92 -15.93
CA GLY A 9 2.83 38.19 -15.34
C GLY A 9 1.70 39.14 -14.93
N GLN A 10 0.81 38.67 -14.03
CA GLN A 10 0.05 39.47 -13.04
C GLN A 10 -0.91 40.58 -13.56
N PRO A 11 -1.64 41.28 -12.67
CA PRO A 11 -2.72 40.77 -11.84
C PRO A 11 -4.05 41.49 -12.10
N PHE A 12 -5.12 40.88 -11.64
CA PHE A 12 -6.46 41.47 -11.50
C PHE A 12 -6.38 42.77 -10.68
N ARG A 13 -6.71 43.92 -11.30
CA ARG A 13 -6.84 45.21 -10.61
C ARG A 13 -8.23 45.78 -10.92
N ILE A 14 -9.07 45.77 -9.89
CA ILE A 14 -10.36 46.47 -9.88
C ILE A 14 -10.07 47.90 -9.43
N SER A 15 -10.56 48.90 -10.18
CA SER A 15 -10.94 50.20 -9.62
C SER A 15 -11.87 50.94 -10.59
N PRO A 16 -12.85 51.73 -10.11
CA PRO A 16 -14.03 52.12 -10.85
C PRO A 16 -13.89 53.51 -11.49
N GLY A 17 -14.78 53.82 -12.42
CA GLY A 17 -15.12 55.20 -12.77
C GLY A 17 -15.25 55.44 -14.26
N GLY A 18 -16.40 55.99 -14.66
CA GLY A 18 -16.53 56.74 -15.90
C GLY A 18 -17.58 56.19 -16.86
N ASN A 19 -18.83 56.60 -16.65
CA ASN A 19 -19.90 56.64 -17.66
C ASN A 19 -19.37 57.14 -19.01
N PHE A 20 -19.75 56.49 -20.12
CA PHE A 20 -20.33 57.17 -21.27
C PHE A 20 -21.23 56.20 -22.06
N MET A 21 -22.47 56.65 -22.24
CA MET A 21 -23.58 56.02 -22.96
C MET A 21 -23.23 55.51 -24.35
N LYS A 22 -23.92 54.43 -24.78
CA LYS A 22 -24.63 54.40 -26.08
C LYS A 22 -25.71 53.32 -26.08
N LYS A 23 -26.95 53.76 -25.92
CA LYS A 23 -28.20 53.01 -26.08
C LYS A 23 -28.70 53.30 -27.50
N TYR A 24 -28.73 52.29 -28.38
CA TYR A 24 -29.39 52.43 -29.68
C TYR A 24 -30.80 51.85 -29.59
N MET A 25 -31.74 52.78 -29.38
CA MET A 25 -33.18 52.61 -29.49
C MET A 25 -33.54 52.96 -30.93
N ILE A 26 -34.02 52.01 -31.72
CA ILE A 26 -34.47 52.24 -33.09
C ILE A 26 -35.83 52.96 -33.03
N VAL A 27 -35.82 54.19 -33.55
CA VAL A 27 -36.95 55.11 -33.68
C VAL A 27 -37.50 55.00 -35.11
N LEU A 28 -38.80 54.75 -35.23
CA LEU A 28 -39.66 55.25 -36.32
C LEU A 28 -40.30 56.57 -35.81
N PRO A 29 -40.80 57.54 -36.62
CA PRO A 29 -41.52 57.35 -37.89
C PRO A 29 -41.43 58.49 -38.97
N LEU A 30 -42.15 58.32 -40.10
CA LEU A 30 -42.66 59.32 -41.09
C LEU A 30 -41.59 59.99 -42.00
N SER A 31 -41.74 60.21 -43.32
CA SER A 31 -42.88 60.32 -44.24
C SER A 31 -42.36 60.43 -45.71
N ALA A 32 -43.28 60.29 -46.68
CA ALA A 32 -43.20 60.75 -48.09
C ALA A 32 -42.86 59.69 -49.17
N MET A 33 -43.86 58.89 -49.54
CA MET A 33 -44.19 58.73 -50.95
C MET A 33 -45.68 58.44 -51.10
N THR A 34 -46.41 59.51 -51.41
CA THR A 34 -47.79 59.47 -51.89
C THR A 34 -47.82 58.79 -53.25
N LEU A 35 -48.36 57.58 -53.32
CA LEU A 35 -49.00 57.08 -54.53
C LEU A 35 -50.50 57.02 -54.25
N PHE A 36 -51.20 57.99 -54.83
CA PHE A 36 -52.64 57.99 -55.03
C PHE A 36 -53.00 56.75 -55.85
N VAL A 37 -53.55 55.72 -55.21
CA VAL A 37 -54.27 54.64 -55.90
C VAL A 37 -55.74 54.82 -55.54
N GLY A 38 -56.54 55.25 -56.52
CA GLY A 38 -57.98 55.37 -56.36
C GLY A 38 -58.59 54.03 -55.95
N LEU A 39 -59.33 54.02 -54.84
CA LEU A 39 -60.16 52.89 -54.47
C LEU A 39 -61.37 52.82 -55.43
N PRO A 40 -61.69 51.63 -55.96
CA PRO A 40 -62.79 51.45 -56.88
C PRO A 40 -64.13 51.58 -56.14
N LYS A 41 -65.08 52.31 -56.73
CA LYS A 41 -66.49 52.27 -56.33
C LYS A 41 -67.16 51.13 -57.09
N GLY A 42 -67.52 50.07 -56.35
CA GLY A 42 -68.48 49.05 -56.78
C GLY A 42 -67.89 47.65 -56.93
N ALA A 43 -68.10 46.77 -55.93
CA ALA A 43 -68.23 45.32 -56.07
C ALA A 43 -68.53 44.66 -54.71
N SER A 44 -69.82 44.49 -54.37
CA SER A 44 -70.27 43.73 -53.19
C SER A 44 -70.21 42.21 -53.42
N ALA A 45 -69.10 41.70 -53.95
CA ALA A 45 -68.88 40.26 -54.19
C ALA A 45 -67.55 39.74 -53.62
N GLN A 46 -66.72 40.61 -53.02
CA GLN A 46 -65.38 40.25 -52.57
C GLN A 46 -65.26 40.03 -51.05
N ILE A 47 -66.29 40.35 -50.26
CA ILE A 47 -66.26 40.21 -48.79
C ILE A 47 -66.41 38.73 -48.37
N ALA A 48 -67.27 37.96 -49.05
CA ALA A 48 -67.46 36.53 -48.76
C ALA A 48 -66.26 35.66 -49.18
N VAL A 49 -65.62 35.96 -50.32
CA VAL A 49 -64.46 35.21 -50.83
C VAL A 49 -63.20 35.48 -50.00
N LEU A 50 -62.99 36.71 -49.50
CA LEU A 50 -61.88 37.03 -48.61
C LEU A 50 -61.97 36.34 -47.25
N GLU A 51 -63.16 36.24 -46.64
CA GLU A 51 -63.34 35.55 -45.37
C GLU A 51 -63.12 34.03 -45.50
N VAL A 52 -63.58 33.43 -46.60
CA VAL A 52 -63.37 32.00 -46.89
C VAL A 52 -61.90 31.69 -47.16
N ILE A 53 -61.19 32.51 -47.93
CA ILE A 53 -59.74 32.34 -48.17
C ILE A 53 -58.96 32.52 -46.86
N LYS A 54 -59.30 33.53 -46.04
CA LYS A 54 -58.67 33.77 -44.74
C LYS A 54 -58.92 32.62 -43.75
N ALA A 55 -60.13 32.04 -43.74
CA ALA A 55 -60.46 30.88 -42.93
C ALA A 55 -59.75 29.60 -43.39
N GLY A 56 -59.65 29.38 -44.70
CA GLY A 56 -58.93 28.25 -45.31
C GLY A 56 -57.42 28.29 -45.01
N VAL A 57 -56.78 29.44 -45.24
CA VAL A 57 -55.35 29.65 -44.93
C VAL A 57 -55.08 29.48 -43.43
N LYS A 58 -55.95 30.01 -42.56
CA LYS A 58 -55.85 29.85 -41.10
C LYS A 58 -55.95 28.37 -40.68
N LYS A 59 -56.77 27.57 -41.35
CA LYS A 59 -56.91 26.13 -41.08
C LYS A 59 -55.67 25.33 -41.53
N VAL A 60 -55.09 25.68 -42.68
CA VAL A 60 -53.84 25.06 -43.19
C VAL A 60 -52.65 25.38 -42.28
N ILE A 61 -52.47 26.65 -41.90
CA ILE A 61 -51.39 27.06 -40.99
C ILE A 61 -51.49 26.32 -39.65
N LYS A 62 -52.70 26.19 -39.08
CA LYS A 62 -52.92 25.40 -37.87
C LYS A 62 -52.61 23.91 -38.04
N ALA A 63 -52.94 23.30 -39.17
CA ALA A 63 -52.64 21.89 -39.42
C ALA A 63 -51.14 21.63 -39.60
N VAL A 64 -50.43 22.55 -40.27
CA VAL A 64 -48.98 22.52 -40.41
C VAL A 64 -48.31 22.72 -39.05
N ASP A 65 -48.74 23.72 -38.28
CA ASP A 65 -48.27 23.98 -36.91
C ASP A 65 -48.48 22.76 -36.00
N LEU A 66 -49.68 22.16 -36.02
CA LEU A 66 -49.95 20.93 -35.26
C LEU A 66 -49.07 19.75 -35.70
N LYS A 67 -48.78 19.60 -37.00
CA LYS A 67 -47.88 18.55 -37.49
C LYS A 67 -46.43 18.83 -37.06
N VAL A 68 -45.97 20.07 -37.12
CA VAL A 68 -44.66 20.51 -36.65
C VAL A 68 -44.53 20.26 -35.14
N GLN A 69 -45.54 20.59 -34.35
CA GLN A 69 -45.57 20.32 -32.91
C GLN A 69 -45.51 18.82 -32.58
N ARG A 70 -46.24 17.97 -33.32
CA ARG A 70 -46.18 16.51 -33.14
C ARG A 70 -44.78 15.98 -33.43
N LEU A 71 -44.18 16.39 -34.54
CA LEU A 71 -42.82 15.99 -34.91
C LEU A 71 -41.79 16.49 -33.89
N GLN A 72 -41.96 17.69 -33.36
CA GLN A 72 -41.12 18.22 -32.27
C GLN A 72 -41.28 17.41 -30.99
N ASN A 73 -42.51 17.08 -30.60
CA ASN A 73 -42.77 16.25 -29.42
C ASN A 73 -42.15 14.85 -29.56
N GLU A 74 -42.26 14.22 -30.73
CA GLU A 74 -41.59 12.94 -31.03
C GLU A 74 -40.07 13.08 -30.98
N THR A 75 -39.52 14.18 -31.52
CA THR A 75 -38.06 14.45 -31.47
C THR A 75 -37.57 14.67 -30.04
N ILE A 76 -38.28 15.46 -29.24
CA ILE A 76 -37.99 15.70 -27.82
C ILE A 76 -38.06 14.38 -27.04
N TRP A 77 -39.08 13.56 -27.31
CA TRP A 77 -39.21 12.24 -26.69
C TRP A 77 -38.01 11.34 -27.04
N LEU A 78 -37.62 11.27 -28.31
CA LEU A 78 -36.46 10.49 -28.76
C LEU A 78 -35.16 10.99 -28.12
N GLN A 79 -34.95 12.30 -28.01
CA GLN A 79 -33.79 12.89 -27.35
C GLN A 79 -33.75 12.56 -25.85
N ASN A 80 -34.90 12.63 -25.17
CA ASN A 80 -35.00 12.25 -23.76
C ASN A 80 -34.72 10.75 -23.55
N ALA A 81 -35.25 9.89 -24.43
CA ALA A 81 -34.97 8.46 -24.40
C ALA A 81 -33.48 8.16 -24.61
N GLN A 82 -32.83 8.82 -25.57
CA GLN A 82 -31.37 8.74 -25.79
C GLN A 82 -30.60 9.18 -24.55
N LYS A 83 -30.97 10.31 -23.94
CA LYS A 83 -30.32 10.83 -22.73
C LYS A 83 -30.47 9.88 -21.54
N VAL A 84 -31.62 9.23 -21.37
CA VAL A 84 -31.81 8.21 -20.33
C VAL A 84 -30.91 7.00 -20.58
N LEU A 85 -30.84 6.52 -21.83
CA LEU A 85 -29.98 5.40 -22.20
C LEU A 85 -28.50 5.73 -22.00
N GLU A 86 -28.06 6.91 -22.42
CA GLU A 86 -26.68 7.40 -22.23
C GLU A 86 -26.33 7.48 -20.74
N ASN A 87 -27.25 7.98 -19.91
CA ASN A 87 -27.06 8.03 -18.46
C ASN A 87 -26.99 6.62 -17.84
N GLN A 88 -27.84 5.69 -18.27
CA GLN A 88 -27.80 4.30 -17.80
C GLN A 88 -26.51 3.60 -18.21
N LEU A 89 -26.10 3.74 -19.47
CA LEU A 89 -24.86 3.16 -19.98
C LEU A 89 -23.63 3.78 -19.31
N SER A 90 -23.64 5.08 -19.06
CA SER A 90 -22.58 5.76 -18.30
C SER A 90 -22.51 5.24 -16.87
N LYS A 91 -23.66 5.06 -16.19
CA LYS A 91 -23.72 4.45 -14.85
C LYS A 91 -23.21 3.01 -14.85
N LEU A 92 -23.61 2.19 -15.81
CA LEU A 92 -23.14 0.80 -15.96
C LEU A 92 -21.62 0.76 -16.15
N LYS A 93 -21.07 1.56 -17.07
CA LYS A 93 -19.62 1.68 -17.28
C LYS A 93 -18.88 2.12 -16.01
N LEU A 94 -19.40 3.12 -15.30
CA LEU A 94 -18.80 3.57 -14.03
C LEU A 94 -18.83 2.47 -12.97
N THR A 95 -19.91 1.69 -12.91
CA THR A 95 -20.03 0.55 -11.99
C THR A 95 -19.05 -0.55 -12.36
N GLU A 96 -18.93 -0.91 -13.64
CA GLU A 96 -17.95 -1.89 -14.12
C GLU A 96 -16.51 -1.45 -13.83
N ILE A 97 -16.18 -0.16 -14.03
CA ILE A 97 -14.87 0.39 -13.70
C ILE A 97 -14.62 0.31 -12.19
N ALA A 98 -15.62 0.65 -11.37
CA ALA A 98 -15.50 0.57 -9.92
C ALA A 98 -15.29 -0.89 -9.46
N ASP A 99 -16.09 -1.83 -9.95
CA ASP A 99 -15.97 -3.25 -9.65
C ASP A 99 -14.63 -3.83 -10.10
N TRP A 100 -14.17 -3.44 -11.29
CA TRP A 100 -12.85 -3.85 -11.79
C TRP A 100 -11.73 -3.26 -10.93
N THR A 101 -11.85 -1.99 -10.52
CA THR A 101 -10.87 -1.33 -9.64
C THR A 101 -10.79 -2.00 -8.27
N GLU A 102 -11.93 -2.37 -7.68
CA GLU A 102 -11.94 -3.07 -6.39
C GLU A 102 -11.36 -4.48 -6.53
N LYS A 103 -11.71 -5.21 -7.59
CA LYS A 103 -11.08 -6.52 -7.89
C LYS A 103 -9.58 -6.40 -8.05
N GLN A 104 -9.09 -5.39 -8.78
CA GLN A 104 -7.65 -5.15 -8.92
C GLN A 104 -7.00 -4.90 -7.56
N LYS A 105 -7.58 -4.01 -6.74
CA LYS A 105 -7.09 -3.71 -5.39
C LYS A 105 -7.04 -4.97 -4.52
N GLU A 106 -8.07 -5.82 -4.56
CA GLU A 106 -8.11 -7.07 -3.82
C GLU A 106 -7.02 -8.06 -4.28
N GLN A 107 -6.84 -8.22 -5.60
CA GLN A 107 -5.80 -9.08 -6.16
C GLN A 107 -4.39 -8.59 -5.79
N TYR A 108 -4.13 -7.28 -5.89
CA TYR A 108 -2.85 -6.71 -5.46
C TYR A 108 -2.64 -6.87 -3.96
N ALA A 109 -3.67 -6.64 -3.14
CA ALA A 109 -3.58 -6.83 -1.70
C ALA A 109 -3.20 -8.27 -1.35
N LYS A 110 -3.84 -9.27 -1.98
CA LYS A 110 -3.50 -10.69 -1.80
C LYS A 110 -2.07 -10.99 -2.24
N TYR A 111 -1.67 -10.49 -3.41
CA TYR A 111 -0.31 -10.68 -3.92
C TYR A 111 0.76 -10.12 -2.97
N TYR A 112 0.57 -8.90 -2.46
CA TYR A 112 1.50 -8.29 -1.51
C TYR A 112 1.49 -9.00 -0.16
N ASP A 113 0.34 -9.49 0.31
CA ASP A 113 0.26 -10.30 1.53
C ASP A 113 1.06 -11.61 1.38
N GLU A 114 0.90 -12.31 0.26
CA GLU A 114 1.66 -13.53 -0.04
C GLU A 114 3.18 -13.27 -0.10
N LEU A 115 3.59 -12.21 -0.79
CA LEU A 115 5.01 -11.81 -0.83
C LEU A 115 5.55 -11.50 0.56
N TRP A 116 4.77 -10.80 1.38
CA TRP A 116 5.16 -10.45 2.74
C TRP A 116 5.32 -11.71 3.59
N ARG A 117 4.38 -12.66 3.49
CA ARG A 117 4.46 -13.97 4.18
C ARG A 117 5.69 -14.76 3.78
N ILE A 118 6.02 -14.82 2.48
CA ILE A 118 7.23 -15.49 1.99
C ILE A 118 8.49 -14.80 2.54
N LYS A 119 8.54 -13.47 2.49
CA LYS A 119 9.66 -12.69 3.03
C LYS A 119 9.85 -12.93 4.53
N SER A 120 8.77 -12.94 5.30
CA SER A 120 8.79 -13.26 6.74
C SER A 120 9.31 -14.68 6.96
N ALA A 121 8.80 -15.67 6.23
CA ALA A 121 9.25 -17.07 6.31
C ALA A 121 10.77 -17.21 6.08
N ILE A 122 11.32 -16.55 5.05
CA ILE A 122 12.76 -16.56 4.76
C ILE A 122 13.55 -15.92 5.92
N ALA A 123 13.08 -14.78 6.44
CA ALA A 123 13.73 -14.11 7.57
C ALA A 123 13.75 -14.99 8.83
N TYR A 124 12.65 -15.70 9.11
CA TYR A 124 12.57 -16.66 10.20
C TYR A 124 13.54 -17.81 10.02
N TYR A 125 13.58 -18.41 8.83
CA TYR A 125 14.50 -19.51 8.52
C TYR A 125 15.96 -19.09 8.72
N LYS A 126 16.34 -17.88 8.28
CA LYS A 126 17.68 -17.34 8.51
C LYS A 126 18.01 -17.27 10.00
N ARG A 127 17.12 -16.71 10.83
CA ARG A 127 17.34 -16.64 12.28
C ARG A 127 17.48 -18.01 12.93
N ILE A 128 16.65 -18.97 12.52
CA ILE A 128 16.73 -20.35 13.01
C ILE A 128 18.07 -20.98 12.65
N LYS A 129 18.56 -20.74 11.42
CA LYS A 129 19.89 -21.19 10.99
C LYS A 129 20.98 -20.60 11.88
N ASP A 130 20.96 -19.29 12.11
CA ASP A 130 21.94 -18.61 12.97
C ASP A 130 21.92 -19.19 14.41
N LEU A 131 20.74 -19.55 14.92
CA LEU A 131 20.60 -20.19 16.24
C LEU A 131 21.11 -21.62 16.26
N THR A 132 20.90 -22.36 15.19
CA THR A 132 21.43 -23.72 15.03
C THR A 132 22.96 -23.69 14.98
N GLU A 133 23.54 -22.74 14.25
CA GLU A 133 24.99 -22.53 14.20
C GLU A 133 25.56 -22.19 15.59
N LYS A 134 24.83 -21.38 16.38
CA LYS A 134 25.21 -21.06 17.76
C LYS A 134 25.14 -22.28 18.68
N GLN A 135 24.13 -23.14 18.54
CA GLN A 135 24.07 -24.40 19.29
C GLN A 135 25.29 -25.28 18.98
N ILE A 136 25.67 -25.38 17.71
CA ILE A 136 26.87 -26.15 17.31
C ILE A 136 28.10 -25.56 17.99
N ALA A 137 28.27 -24.24 17.96
CA ALA A 137 29.37 -23.56 18.63
C ALA A 137 29.41 -23.81 20.15
N ILE A 138 28.26 -23.88 20.83
CA ILE A 138 28.16 -24.23 22.26
C ILE A 138 28.67 -25.66 22.50
N VAL A 139 28.24 -26.61 21.66
CA VAL A 139 28.64 -28.02 21.78
C VAL A 139 30.14 -28.18 21.50
N ASP A 140 30.67 -27.49 20.50
CA ASP A 140 32.08 -27.54 20.13
C ASP A 140 32.97 -26.92 21.22
N GLU A 141 32.59 -25.76 21.76
CA GLU A 141 33.26 -25.11 22.89
C GLU A 141 33.29 -26.01 24.13
N TYR A 142 32.17 -26.67 24.43
CA TYR A 142 32.11 -27.67 25.50
C TYR A 142 33.07 -28.84 25.25
N LYS A 143 32.99 -29.48 24.07
CA LYS A 143 33.81 -30.65 23.74
C LYS A 143 35.30 -30.33 23.79
N TRP A 144 35.67 -29.18 23.26
CA TRP A 144 37.05 -28.69 23.29
C TRP A 144 37.53 -28.53 24.74
N ALA A 145 36.82 -27.72 25.55
CA ALA A 145 37.25 -27.42 26.92
C ALA A 145 37.26 -28.68 27.80
N TRP A 146 36.21 -29.49 27.73
CA TRP A 146 36.11 -30.73 28.49
C TRP A 146 37.21 -31.72 28.13
N GLY A 147 37.55 -31.85 26.85
CA GLY A 147 38.64 -32.70 26.38
C GLY A 147 40.02 -32.27 26.87
N LEU A 148 40.21 -30.97 27.17
CA LEU A 148 41.43 -30.46 27.79
C LEU A 148 41.41 -30.65 29.31
N PHE A 149 40.32 -30.30 29.99
CA PHE A 149 40.21 -30.41 31.44
C PHE A 149 40.32 -31.85 31.94
N GLN A 150 39.80 -32.84 31.20
CA GLN A 150 39.98 -34.26 31.54
C GLN A 150 41.43 -34.74 31.49
N LYS A 151 42.29 -34.09 30.71
CA LYS A 151 43.71 -34.45 30.56
C LYS A 151 44.61 -33.65 31.49
N ASP A 152 44.08 -32.60 32.09
CA ASP A 152 44.80 -31.72 32.98
C ASP A 152 44.91 -32.32 34.38
N LYS A 153 46.15 -32.45 34.86
CA LYS A 153 46.49 -33.04 36.14
C LYS A 153 46.23 -32.10 37.33
N HIS A 154 45.97 -30.82 37.07
CA HIS A 154 45.70 -29.82 38.11
C HIS A 154 44.28 -29.90 38.67
N PHE A 155 43.39 -30.69 38.07
CA PHE A 155 42.02 -30.92 38.55
C PHE A 155 41.88 -32.26 39.26
N LYS A 156 41.20 -32.22 40.40
CA LYS A 156 40.80 -33.42 41.13
C LYS A 156 39.59 -34.07 40.48
N PRO A 157 39.38 -35.39 40.66
CA PRO A 157 38.19 -36.08 40.16
C PRO A 157 36.88 -35.43 40.61
N GLU A 158 36.79 -34.94 41.85
CA GLU A 158 35.57 -34.27 42.35
C GLU A 158 35.31 -32.93 41.62
N GLU A 159 36.36 -32.21 41.25
CA GLU A 159 36.24 -30.95 40.50
C GLU A 159 35.78 -31.19 39.07
N LEU A 160 36.29 -32.25 38.43
CA LEU A 160 35.82 -32.68 37.11
C LEU A 160 34.35 -33.12 37.16
N GLU A 161 33.92 -33.83 38.20
CA GLU A 161 32.51 -34.19 38.38
C GLU A 161 31.62 -32.93 38.51
N TYR A 162 32.06 -31.94 39.29
CA TYR A 162 31.36 -30.66 39.42
C TYR A 162 31.27 -29.91 38.08
N MET A 163 32.38 -29.82 37.33
CA MET A 163 32.38 -29.23 35.99
C MET A 163 31.40 -29.95 35.06
N GLY A 164 31.37 -31.28 35.08
CA GLY A 164 30.42 -32.08 34.31
C GLY A 164 28.96 -31.74 34.61
N LYS A 165 28.60 -31.50 35.87
CA LYS A 165 27.25 -31.06 36.27
C LYS A 165 26.91 -29.68 35.72
N ILE A 166 27.86 -28.73 35.77
CA ILE A 166 27.67 -27.38 35.22
C ILE A 166 27.50 -27.43 33.69
N TYR A 167 28.33 -28.20 32.98
CA TYR A 167 28.19 -28.39 31.54
C TYR A 167 26.85 -29.03 31.17
N GLY A 168 26.43 -30.07 31.91
CA GLY A 168 25.12 -30.68 31.72
C GLY A 168 23.98 -29.67 31.84
N GLY A 169 24.03 -28.82 32.87
CA GLY A 169 23.04 -27.75 33.07
C GLY A 169 22.96 -26.76 31.90
N ILE A 170 24.11 -26.23 31.46
CA ILE A 170 24.18 -25.26 30.36
C ILE A 170 23.69 -25.88 29.04
N LEU A 171 24.10 -27.12 28.75
CA LEU A 171 23.69 -27.82 27.53
C LEU A 171 22.19 -28.14 27.55
N ASP A 172 21.64 -28.57 28.68
CA ASP A 172 20.20 -28.80 28.84
C ASP A 172 19.39 -27.51 28.65
N GLU A 173 19.84 -26.39 29.21
CA GLU A 173 19.20 -25.10 28.99
C GLU A 173 19.27 -24.67 27.52
N SER A 174 20.42 -24.88 26.86
CA SER A 174 20.58 -24.61 25.44
C SER A 174 19.61 -25.42 24.56
N ILE A 175 19.38 -26.70 24.90
CA ILE A 175 18.42 -27.56 24.22
C ILE A 175 16.98 -27.08 24.45
N LYS A 176 16.62 -26.68 25.67
CA LYS A 176 15.29 -26.13 25.97
C LYS A 176 14.99 -24.86 25.14
N ASN A 177 16.00 -24.03 24.90
CA ASN A 177 15.85 -22.85 24.06
C ASN A 177 15.59 -23.22 22.59
N LEU A 178 16.18 -24.32 22.09
CA LEU A 178 15.86 -24.87 20.77
C LEU A 178 14.45 -25.42 20.68
N ASP A 179 13.93 -26.07 21.73
CA ASP A 179 12.55 -26.57 21.75
C ASP A 179 11.53 -25.43 21.61
N GLN A 180 11.80 -24.27 22.21
CA GLN A 180 10.97 -23.07 22.01
C GLN A 180 10.98 -22.61 20.55
N ILE A 181 12.12 -22.73 19.85
CA ILE A 181 12.24 -22.41 18.43
C ILE A 181 11.48 -23.43 17.57
N PHE A 182 11.52 -24.73 17.92
CA PHE A 182 10.74 -25.76 17.23
C PHE A 182 9.22 -25.53 17.33
N LEU A 183 8.73 -25.05 18.48
CA LEU A 183 7.34 -24.62 18.63
C LEU A 183 6.99 -23.51 17.65
N VAL A 184 7.88 -22.52 17.49
CA VAL A 184 7.72 -21.44 16.52
C VAL A 184 7.70 -21.94 15.08
N ILE A 185 8.57 -22.89 14.70
CA ILE A 185 8.57 -23.49 13.36
C ILE A 185 7.26 -24.25 13.10
N ASN A 186 6.79 -25.01 14.08
CA ASN A 186 5.53 -25.73 13.95
C ASN A 186 4.31 -24.78 13.96
N SER A 187 4.46 -23.59 14.55
CA SER A 187 3.40 -22.58 14.63
C SER A 187 3.01 -21.95 13.29
N PHE A 188 3.75 -22.20 12.20
CA PHE A 188 3.26 -21.85 10.85
C PHE A 188 1.95 -22.59 10.51
N LYS A 189 1.56 -23.59 11.32
CA LYS A 189 0.26 -24.28 11.29
C LYS A 189 -0.78 -23.72 12.28
N THR A 190 -0.44 -22.75 13.13
CA THR A 190 -1.30 -22.22 14.22
C THR A 190 -1.44 -20.68 14.15
N GLN A 191 -2.52 -20.12 14.73
CA GLN A 191 -2.88 -18.70 14.65
C GLN A 191 -2.02 -17.76 15.53
N MET A 192 -0.68 -17.76 15.37
CA MET A 192 0.20 -16.78 16.03
C MET A 192 0.51 -15.60 15.10
N SER A 193 0.51 -14.38 15.64
CA SER A 193 0.92 -13.18 14.90
C SER A 193 2.42 -13.18 14.60
N ASP A 194 2.83 -12.55 13.51
CA ASP A 194 4.24 -12.45 13.12
C ASP A 194 5.10 -11.72 14.17
N ALA A 195 4.53 -10.77 14.90
CA ALA A 195 5.19 -10.07 15.99
C ALA A 195 5.50 -11.00 17.17
N ALA A 196 4.52 -11.75 17.65
CA ALA A 196 4.71 -12.73 18.72
C ALA A 196 5.73 -13.81 18.32
N ARG A 197 5.71 -14.20 17.03
CA ARG A 197 6.71 -15.12 16.48
C ARG A 197 8.13 -14.56 16.56
N LEU A 198 8.32 -13.32 16.13
CA LEU A 198 9.61 -12.64 16.16
C LEU A 198 10.13 -12.48 17.59
N GLU A 199 9.24 -12.20 18.55
CA GLU A 199 9.56 -12.05 19.96
C GLU A 199 10.03 -13.36 20.58
N LEU A 200 9.34 -14.49 20.32
CA LEU A 200 9.78 -15.80 20.80
C LEU A 200 11.16 -16.19 20.23
N ILE A 201 11.39 -15.96 18.94
CA ILE A 201 12.71 -16.22 18.33
C ILE A 201 13.79 -15.33 18.95
N ALA A 202 13.50 -14.05 19.19
CA ALA A 202 14.44 -13.13 19.80
C ALA A 202 14.78 -13.55 21.24
N LYS A 203 13.77 -13.90 22.04
CA LYS A 203 13.96 -14.40 23.40
C LYS A 203 14.84 -15.65 23.44
N ALA A 204 14.54 -16.65 22.62
CA ALA A 204 15.35 -17.87 22.55
C ALA A 204 16.79 -17.56 22.10
N ALA A 205 16.98 -16.56 21.23
CA ALA A 205 18.30 -16.11 20.81
C ALA A 205 19.11 -15.50 21.97
N ASP A 206 18.48 -14.60 22.73
CA ASP A 206 19.09 -13.94 23.87
C ASP A 206 19.47 -14.95 24.97
N GLU A 207 18.59 -15.93 25.23
CA GLU A 207 18.85 -17.02 26.18
C GLU A 207 20.03 -17.91 25.71
N MET A 208 20.09 -18.23 24.41
CA MET A 208 21.22 -18.97 23.82
C MET A 208 22.54 -18.21 23.93
N ASP A 209 22.51 -16.88 23.75
CA ASP A 209 23.67 -16.01 23.93
C ASP A 209 24.14 -15.97 25.39
N GLY A 210 23.20 -15.93 26.33
CA GLY A 210 23.47 -16.05 27.76
C GLY A 210 24.18 -17.35 28.10
N ASN A 211 23.70 -18.47 27.56
CA ASN A 211 24.28 -19.81 27.77
C ASN A 211 25.69 -19.90 27.18
N TYR A 212 25.89 -19.42 25.95
CA TYR A 212 27.20 -19.41 25.32
C TYR A 212 28.20 -18.52 26.07
N SER A 213 27.78 -17.34 26.51
CA SER A 213 28.61 -16.45 27.32
C SER A 213 29.00 -17.09 28.65
N SER A 214 28.04 -17.74 29.32
CA SER A 214 28.26 -18.43 30.60
C SER A 214 29.24 -19.59 30.43
N LEU A 215 29.10 -20.36 29.36
CA LEU A 215 30.03 -21.44 29.00
C LEU A 215 31.45 -20.93 28.84
N LYS A 216 31.65 -19.89 28.03
CA LYS A 216 32.99 -19.30 27.82
C LYS A 216 33.59 -18.74 29.10
N LYS A 217 32.79 -18.05 29.91
CA LYS A 217 33.24 -17.51 31.21
C LYS A 217 33.66 -18.64 32.15
N PHE A 218 32.88 -19.72 32.20
CA PHE A 218 33.22 -20.90 32.98
C PHE A 218 34.53 -21.54 32.49
N ASN A 219 34.68 -21.73 31.18
CA ASN A 219 35.92 -22.26 30.59
C ASN A 219 37.13 -21.37 30.91
N ALA A 220 37.03 -20.06 30.68
CA ALA A 220 38.10 -19.11 30.98
C ALA A 220 38.49 -19.10 32.46
N SER A 221 37.51 -19.20 33.36
CA SER A 221 37.78 -19.27 34.81
C SER A 221 38.55 -20.54 35.18
N ASN A 222 38.17 -21.69 34.60
CA ASN A 222 38.85 -22.95 34.87
C ASN A 222 40.25 -23.01 34.24
N ILE A 223 40.43 -22.46 33.03
CA ILE A 223 41.76 -22.29 32.42
C ILE A 223 42.66 -21.45 33.34
N GLY A 224 42.17 -20.31 33.82
CA GLY A 224 42.89 -19.46 34.76
C GLY A 224 43.23 -20.18 36.07
N LEU A 225 42.30 -20.98 36.61
CA LEU A 225 42.53 -21.78 37.80
C LEU A 225 43.62 -22.83 37.58
N SER A 226 43.59 -23.54 36.46
CA SER A 226 44.63 -24.51 36.11
C SER A 226 46.02 -23.86 36.01
N ILE A 227 46.12 -22.74 35.28
CA ILE A 227 47.38 -21.99 35.12
C ILE A 227 47.89 -21.52 36.50
N SER A 228 46.98 -21.05 37.37
CA SER A 228 47.36 -20.61 38.73
C SER A 228 47.88 -21.74 39.64
N ARG A 229 47.53 -23.00 39.31
CA ARG A 229 47.97 -24.20 40.05
C ARG A 229 49.29 -24.77 39.52
N SER A 230 49.79 -24.27 38.39
CA SER A 230 51.09 -24.68 37.85
C SER A 230 52.22 -24.33 38.83
N ALA A 231 53.13 -25.27 39.05
CA ALA A 231 54.17 -25.16 40.08
C ALA A 231 55.42 -24.41 39.60
N SER A 232 55.60 -24.25 38.29
CA SER A 232 56.78 -23.64 37.67
C SER A 232 56.43 -22.74 36.50
N LEU A 233 57.35 -21.85 36.11
CA LEU A 233 57.20 -21.00 34.93
C LEU A 233 57.12 -21.82 33.64
N ASP A 234 57.91 -22.91 33.53
CA ASP A 234 57.86 -23.81 32.37
C ASP A 234 56.52 -24.55 32.27
N GLU A 235 55.98 -25.01 33.40
CA GLU A 235 54.66 -25.64 33.44
C GLU A 235 53.56 -24.63 33.08
N THR A 236 53.66 -23.40 33.59
CA THR A 236 52.75 -22.30 33.25
C THR A 236 52.75 -22.03 31.75
N ALA A 237 53.92 -21.94 31.13
CA ALA A 237 54.07 -21.73 29.69
C ALA A 237 53.47 -22.88 28.88
N LYS A 238 53.67 -24.12 29.33
CA LYS A 238 53.08 -25.32 28.70
C LYS A 238 51.57 -25.36 28.85
N MET A 239 51.01 -24.99 30.00
CA MET A 239 49.56 -24.94 30.20
C MET A 239 48.91 -23.87 29.33
N LYS A 240 49.55 -22.70 29.21
CA LYS A 240 49.16 -21.64 28.28
C LYS A 240 49.10 -22.13 26.83
N GLU A 241 50.12 -22.87 26.38
CA GLU A 241 50.15 -23.48 25.05
C GLU A 241 49.04 -24.52 24.85
N ILE A 242 48.81 -25.42 25.82
CA ILE A 242 47.75 -26.44 25.76
C ILE A 242 46.36 -25.82 25.64
N TYR A 243 46.12 -24.73 26.38
CA TYR A 243 44.85 -24.02 26.37
C TYR A 243 44.73 -22.98 25.24
N GLY A 244 45.81 -22.72 24.50
CA GLY A 244 45.85 -21.71 23.43
C GLY A 244 45.65 -20.28 23.94
N VAL A 245 46.16 -19.96 25.13
CA VAL A 245 46.07 -18.62 25.75
C VAL A 245 47.46 -18.01 25.90
N GLU A 246 47.65 -16.77 25.45
CA GLU A 246 48.92 -16.03 25.54
C GLU A 246 49.12 -15.34 26.91
#